data_AF-A0A962QQP2-F1
#
_entry.id   AF-A0A962QQP2-F1
#
_cell.length_a   1.000
_cell.length_b   1.000
_cell.length_c   1.000
_cell.angle_alpha   90.00
_cell.angle_beta   90.00
_cell.angle_gamma   90.00
#
_symmetry.space_group_name_H-M   'P 1'
#
loop_
_entity.id
_entity.type
_entity.pdbx_description
1 polymer ?
#
loop_
_entity_poly.entity_id
_entity_poly.type
_entity_poly.pdbx_seq_one_letter_code
_entity_poly.pdbx_strand_id
1 'polypeptide(L)'
;MPGGTGPVSASTIAACTKQDRAIAPVVNANEIFFNLDARRVFYDGGTSQLYFVGTVQELVPRTIRATLAAQCLDPVFEQLHLDCHHLINGAQRVTLGWEQVDAVLVALRLVGVRTTVR
;
A
#
# COMPACT_ATOMS: atom_id res chain seq x y z
N MET A 1 28.12 5.82 -22.52
CA MET A 1 27.16 5.20 -21.58
C MET A 1 26.97 6.14 -20.41
N PRO A 2 25.82 6.81 -20.22
CA PRO A 2 25.63 7.61 -19.03
C PRO A 2 25.02 6.73 -17.95
N GLY A 3 25.91 6.13 -17.15
CA GLY A 3 25.60 5.83 -15.76
C GLY A 3 25.56 7.16 -15.01
N GLY A 4 24.43 7.44 -14.37
CA GLY A 4 24.26 8.63 -13.55
C GLY A 4 23.14 8.39 -12.56
N THR A 5 23.49 8.22 -11.29
CA THR A 5 22.59 8.36 -10.14
C THR A 5 22.23 9.83 -9.93
N GLY A 6 21.73 10.47 -10.99
CA GLY A 6 21.18 11.83 -10.94
C GLY A 6 19.72 11.82 -10.50
N PRO A 7 19.17 12.97 -10.08
CA PRO A 7 17.75 13.07 -9.71
C PRO A 7 16.88 12.55 -10.86
N VAL A 8 15.98 11.63 -10.52
CA VAL A 8 15.06 11.02 -11.49
C VAL A 8 14.20 12.13 -12.08
N SER A 9 14.22 12.27 -13.41
CA SER A 9 13.50 13.35 -14.07
C SER A 9 11.98 13.22 -13.82
N ALA A 10 11.26 14.34 -13.72
CA ALA A 10 9.82 14.34 -13.50
C ALA A 10 9.06 13.56 -14.60
N SER A 11 9.57 13.55 -15.84
CA SER A 11 9.02 12.75 -16.94
C SER A 11 9.28 11.26 -16.75
N THR A 12 10.44 10.86 -16.22
CA THR A 12 10.74 9.46 -15.83
C THR A 12 9.85 9.03 -14.67
N ILE A 13 9.67 9.86 -13.63
CA ILE A 13 8.73 9.59 -12.53
C ILE A 13 7.31 9.43 -13.08
N ALA A 14 6.86 10.33 -13.94
CA ALA A 14 5.55 10.26 -14.57
C ALA A 14 5.40 9.02 -15.46
N ALA A 15 6.42 8.62 -16.20
CA ALA A 15 6.40 7.42 -17.03
C ALA A 15 6.34 6.14 -16.17
N CYS A 16 7.12 6.08 -15.08
CA CYS A 16 7.12 4.97 -14.14
C CYS A 16 5.82 4.86 -13.34
N THR A 17 5.14 5.98 -13.07
CA THR A 17 3.86 6.03 -12.33
C THR A 17 2.63 5.92 -13.23
N LYS A 18 2.74 6.25 -14.53
CA LYS A 18 1.63 6.16 -15.51
C LYS A 18 1.27 4.73 -15.91
N GLN A 19 2.22 3.79 -15.82
CA GLN A 19 1.93 2.42 -16.19
C GLN A 19 1.13 1.74 -15.07
N ASP A 20 0.03 1.09 -15.47
CA ASP A 20 -0.54 -0.05 -14.76
C ASP A 20 0.54 -1.15 -14.71
N ARG A 21 1.59 -0.95 -13.92
CA ARG A 21 2.46 -2.04 -13.50
C ARG A 21 1.55 -2.98 -12.74
N ALA A 22 1.21 -4.08 -13.40
CA ALA A 22 0.73 -5.26 -12.72
C ALA A 22 1.71 -5.51 -11.58
N ILE A 23 1.19 -5.62 -10.36
CA ILE A 23 2.01 -6.06 -9.24
C ILE A 23 2.52 -7.44 -9.66
N ALA A 24 3.83 -7.55 -9.87
CA ALA A 24 4.44 -8.83 -10.22
C ALA A 24 4.02 -9.86 -9.17
N PRO A 25 3.81 -11.14 -9.53
CA PRO A 25 3.41 -12.16 -8.57
C PRO A 25 4.41 -12.17 -7.42
N VAL A 26 3.94 -11.73 -6.26
CA VAL A 26 4.81 -11.34 -5.14
C VAL A 26 5.30 -12.57 -4.40
N VAL A 27 6.60 -12.67 -4.15
CA VAL A 27 7.21 -13.76 -3.36
C VAL A 27 7.47 -13.35 -1.90
N ASN A 28 7.64 -12.05 -1.61
CA ASN A 28 7.88 -11.54 -0.25
C ASN A 28 7.32 -10.11 -0.01
N ALA A 29 7.18 -9.71 1.26
CA ALA A 29 6.64 -8.39 1.64
C ALA A 29 7.43 -7.21 1.03
N ASN A 30 8.74 -7.33 0.86
CA ASN A 30 9.56 -6.26 0.28
C ASN A 30 9.24 -5.99 -1.21
N GLU A 31 8.93 -7.03 -1.99
CA GLU A 31 8.50 -6.91 -3.38
C GLU A 31 7.10 -6.28 -3.53
N ILE A 32 6.22 -6.47 -2.54
CA ILE A 32 4.94 -5.73 -2.46
C ILE A 32 5.24 -4.24 -2.42
N PHE A 33 6.16 -3.80 -1.56
CA PHE A 33 6.44 -2.36 -1.37
C PHE A 33 7.12 -1.69 -2.56
N PHE A 34 8.00 -2.38 -3.29
CA PHE A 34 8.60 -1.82 -4.51
C PHE A 34 7.58 -1.54 -5.62
N ASN A 35 6.38 -2.14 -5.54
CA ASN A 35 5.30 -1.95 -6.51
C ASN A 35 4.13 -1.10 -5.98
N LEU A 36 4.15 -0.72 -4.70
CA LEU A 36 3.11 0.11 -4.11
C LEU A 36 3.48 1.59 -4.25
N ASP A 37 2.64 2.34 -4.97
CA ASP A 37 2.64 3.80 -4.96
C ASP A 37 1.62 4.33 -3.94
N ALA A 38 1.58 5.66 -3.78
CA ALA A 38 0.74 6.33 -2.79
C ALA A 38 -0.77 6.05 -2.89
N ARG A 39 -1.24 5.49 -4.01
CA ARG A 39 -2.66 5.20 -4.27
C ARG A 39 -2.88 3.73 -4.60
N ARG A 40 -1.99 2.85 -4.16
CA ARG A 40 -2.12 1.39 -4.30
C ARG A 40 -2.09 0.72 -2.95
N VAL A 41 -2.88 -0.36 -2.84
CA VAL A 41 -2.84 -1.29 -1.72
C VAL A 41 -2.84 -2.72 -2.24
N PHE A 42 -2.21 -3.62 -1.50
CA PHE A 42 -2.20 -5.05 -1.80
C PHE A 42 -2.84 -5.81 -0.65
N TYR A 43 -3.87 -6.60 -0.92
CA TYR A 43 -4.51 -7.47 0.04
C TYR A 43 -4.10 -8.92 -0.23
N ASP A 44 -3.57 -9.58 0.79
CA ASP A 44 -3.27 -11.01 0.79
C ASP A 44 -4.36 -11.75 1.57
N GLY A 45 -5.23 -12.46 0.84
CA GLY A 45 -6.30 -13.26 1.43
C GLY A 45 -5.79 -14.46 2.23
N GLY A 46 -4.58 -14.96 1.94
CA GLY A 46 -3.98 -16.07 2.68
C GLY A 46 -3.59 -15.70 4.11
N THR A 47 -3.16 -14.44 4.32
CA THR A 47 -2.78 -13.93 5.65
C THR A 47 -3.78 -12.93 6.23
N SER A 48 -4.80 -12.55 5.46
CA SER A 48 -5.77 -11.49 5.79
C SER A 48 -5.10 -10.14 6.08
N GLN A 49 -4.02 -9.83 5.36
CA GLN A 49 -3.23 -8.62 5.56
C GLN A 49 -3.39 -7.66 4.38
N LEU A 50 -3.67 -6.40 4.69
CA LEU A 50 -3.67 -5.30 3.73
C LEU A 50 -2.39 -4.48 3.90
N TYR A 51 -1.60 -4.41 2.83
CA TYR A 51 -0.32 -3.73 2.76
C TYR A 51 -0.45 -2.43 1.98
N PHE A 52 0.15 -1.36 2.49
CA PHE A 52 0.12 -0.04 1.87
C PHE A 52 1.34 0.79 2.25
N VAL A 53 1.70 1.75 1.40
CA VAL A 53 2.77 2.72 1.71
C VAL A 53 2.18 3.82 2.60
N GLY A 54 2.85 4.10 3.72
CA GLY A 54 2.48 5.22 4.59
C GLY A 54 2.72 6.53 3.86
N THR A 55 1.68 7.10 3.26
CA THR A 55 1.82 8.34 2.48
C THR A 55 1.62 9.56 3.37
N VAL A 56 2.27 10.67 2.99
CA VAL A 56 2.13 12.01 3.59
C VAL A 56 0.66 12.48 3.66
N GLN A 57 -0.23 11.92 2.84
CA GLN A 57 -1.65 12.29 2.80
C GLN A 57 -2.56 11.44 3.71
N GLU A 58 -2.03 10.36 4.33
CA GLU A 58 -2.76 9.47 5.24
C GLU A 58 -4.10 8.92 4.68
N LEU A 59 -4.32 8.96 3.36
CA LEU A 59 -5.62 8.64 2.75
C LEU A 59 -6.07 7.21 3.07
N VAL A 60 -5.18 6.24 2.87
CA VAL A 60 -5.44 4.82 3.13
C VAL A 60 -5.75 4.56 4.61
N PRO A 61 -4.87 4.89 5.58
CA PRO A 61 -5.16 4.63 6.99
C PRO A 61 -6.40 5.38 7.49
N ARG A 62 -6.66 6.60 7.03
CA ARG A 62 -7.90 7.34 7.36
C ARG A 62 -9.15 6.64 6.85
N THR A 63 -9.11 6.16 5.60
CA THR A 63 -10.25 5.45 5.00
C THR A 63 -10.53 4.14 5.75
N ILE A 64 -9.49 3.39 6.11
CA ILE A 64 -9.61 2.15 6.89
C ILE A 64 -10.23 2.45 8.27
N ARG A 65 -9.69 3.43 9.01
CA ARG A 65 -10.25 3.84 10.32
C ARG A 65 -11.71 4.28 10.20
N ALA A 66 -12.06 5.11 9.22
CA ALA A 66 -13.43 5.58 9.03
C ALA A 66 -14.39 4.42 8.72
N THR A 67 -13.95 3.44 7.92
CA THR A 67 -14.76 2.27 7.57
C THR A 67 -15.00 1.37 8.78
N LEU A 68 -13.96 1.13 9.59
CA LEU A 68 -14.03 0.24 10.75
C LEU A 68 -14.67 0.91 11.98
N ALA A 69 -14.59 2.24 12.10
CA ALA A 69 -15.28 2.99 13.15
C ALA A 69 -16.80 2.80 13.08
N ALA A 70 -17.38 2.65 11.87
CA ALA A 70 -18.80 2.32 11.70
C ALA A 70 -19.19 0.95 12.29
N GLN A 71 -18.20 0.09 12.55
CA GLN A 71 -18.35 -1.22 13.16
C GLN A 71 -17.83 -1.26 14.61
N CYS A 72 -17.50 -0.10 15.21
CA CYS A 72 -16.89 0.01 16.54
C CYS A 72 -15.55 -0.75 16.68
N LEU A 73 -14.78 -0.85 15.59
CA LEU A 73 -13.49 -1.53 15.56
C LEU A 73 -12.36 -0.52 15.40
N ASP A 74 -11.27 -0.73 16.15
CA ASP A 74 -10.05 0.06 16.04
C ASP A 74 -8.95 -0.75 15.35
N PRO A 75 -8.58 -0.42 14.10
CA PRO A 75 -7.53 -1.14 13.38
C PRO A 75 -6.14 -0.90 13.98
N VAL A 76 -5.41 -1.99 14.22
CA VAL A 76 -3.99 -1.94 14.58
C VAL A 76 -3.14 -1.89 13.32
N PHE A 77 -2.43 -0.77 13.13
CA PHE A 77 -1.49 -0.60 12.03
C PHE A 77 -0.08 -0.97 12.47
N GLU A 78 0.55 -1.87 11.74
CA GLU A 78 1.94 -2.24 11.96
C GLU A 78 2.84 -1.51 10.97
N GLN A 79 3.87 -0.83 11.48
CA GLN A 79 4.90 -0.22 10.66
C GLN A 79 5.87 -1.30 10.19
N LEU A 80 6.09 -1.34 8.87
CA LEU A 80 7.09 -2.17 8.25
C LEU A 80 8.26 -1.30 7.84
N HIS A 81 9.46 -1.78 8.15
CA HIS A 81 10.72 -1.12 7.85
C HIS A 81 11.33 -1.74 6.61
N LEU A 82 11.77 -0.88 5.68
CA LEU A 82 12.34 -1.32 4.40
C LEU A 82 13.83 -1.66 4.49
N ASP A 83 14.44 -1.41 5.64
CA ASP A 83 15.83 -1.65 5.95
C ASP A 83 15.99 -2.37 7.30
N CYS A 84 17.08 -3.12 7.44
CA CYS A 84 17.43 -3.83 8.68
C CYS A 84 17.81 -2.90 9.84
N HIS A 85 18.07 -1.61 9.56
CA HIS A 85 18.36 -0.61 10.57
C HIS A 85 17.11 0.14 11.03
N HIS A 86 15.94 -0.19 10.48
CA HIS A 86 14.64 0.41 10.81
C HIS A 86 14.54 1.91 10.55
N LEU A 87 15.39 2.47 9.68
CA LEU A 87 15.48 3.90 9.39
C LEU A 87 14.53 4.35 8.28
N ILE A 88 14.17 3.45 7.37
CA ILE A 88 13.31 3.74 6.22
C ILE A 88 11.89 3.29 6.55
N ASN A 89 11.14 4.23 7.14
CA ASN A 89 9.70 4.12 7.31
C ASN A 89 9.04 4.30 5.94
N GLY A 90 8.51 3.23 5.37
CA GLY A 90 7.87 3.30 4.04
C GLY A 90 6.54 2.58 3.97
N ALA A 91 6.34 1.55 4.79
CA ALA A 91 5.24 0.62 4.60
C ALA A 91 4.46 0.39 5.88
N GLN A 92 3.17 0.16 5.75
CA GLN A 92 2.29 -0.22 6.83
C GLN A 92 1.45 -1.41 6.39
N ARG A 93 1.03 -2.20 7.36
CA ARG A 93 0.00 -3.22 7.15
C ARG A 93 -1.06 -3.16 8.23
N VAL A 94 -2.24 -3.67 7.89
CA VAL A 94 -3.33 -3.90 8.84
C VAL A 94 -3.89 -5.29 8.61
N THR A 95 -4.23 -5.99 9.68
CA THR A 95 -4.96 -7.25 9.62
C THR A 95 -6.45 -6.95 9.56
N LEU A 96 -7.14 -7.52 8.58
CA LEU A 96 -8.58 -7.35 8.39
C LEU A 96 -9.29 -8.67 8.69
N GLY A 97 -10.38 -8.60 9.45
CA GLY A 97 -11.29 -9.74 9.58
C GLY A 97 -12.05 -9.96 8.27
N TRP A 98 -12.37 -11.21 7.94
CA TRP A 98 -13.21 -11.61 6.79
C TRP A 98 -14.44 -10.71 6.53
N GLU A 99 -15.20 -10.37 7.57
CA GLU A 99 -16.38 -9.48 7.50
C GLU A 99 -16.05 -8.02 7.15
N GLN A 100 -14.80 -7.60 7.35
CA GLN A 100 -14.33 -6.23 7.15
C GLN A 100 -13.72 -6.01 5.76
N VAL A 101 -13.17 -7.07 5.16
CA VAL A 101 -12.37 -7.00 3.93
C VAL A 101 -13.12 -6.29 2.82
N ASP A 102 -14.33 -6.75 2.49
CA ASP A 102 -15.08 -6.20 1.37
C ASP A 102 -15.43 -4.73 1.59
N ALA A 103 -15.87 -4.36 2.80
CA ALA A 103 -16.20 -2.99 3.14
C ALA A 103 -14.98 -2.07 2.98
N VAL A 104 -13.81 -2.50 3.48
CA VAL A 104 -12.55 -1.73 3.39
C VAL A 104 -12.07 -1.62 1.94
N LEU A 105 -12.08 -2.72 1.18
CA LEU A 105 -11.65 -2.71 -0.22
C LEU A 105 -12.57 -1.84 -1.09
N VAL A 106 -13.88 -1.87 -0.86
CA VAL A 106 -14.84 -1.01 -1.55
C VAL A 106 -14.61 0.46 -1.19
N ALA A 107 -14.47 0.80 0.09
CA ALA A 107 -14.22 2.17 0.53
C ALA A 107 -12.94 2.75 -0.09
N LEU A 108 -11.87 1.96 -0.14
CA LEU A 108 -10.60 2.36 -0.77
C LEU A 108 -10.78 2.65 -2.27
N ARG A 109 -11.53 1.81 -2.99
CA ARG A 109 -11.83 2.07 -4.41
C ARG A 109 -12.62 3.35 -4.61
N LEU A 110 -13.58 3.64 -3.75
CA LEU A 110 -14.40 4.87 -3.82
C LEU A 110 -13.58 6.15 -3.66
N VAL A 111 -12.51 6.12 -2.85
CA VAL A 111 -11.58 7.25 -2.71
C VAL A 111 -10.46 7.25 -3.75
N GLY A 112 -10.56 6.41 -4.79
CA GLY A 112 -9.61 6.34 -5.89
C GLY A 112 -8.31 5.60 -5.58
N VAL A 113 -8.30 4.78 -4.53
CA VAL A 113 -7.18 3.87 -4.22
C VAL A 113 -7.37 2.57 -4.97
N ARG A 114 -6.34 2.15 -5.69
CA ARG A 114 -6.30 0.90 -6.44
C ARG A 114 -5.99 -0.25 -5.51
N THR A 115 -6.82 -1.28 -5.56
CA THR A 115 -6.67 -2.48 -4.72
C THR A 115 -6.26 -3.67 -5.59
N THR A 116 -5.19 -4.35 -5.22
CA THR A 116 -4.85 -5.67 -5.78
C THR A 116 -5.13 -6.73 -4.72
N VAL A 117 -5.71 -7.86 -5.12
CA VAL A 117 -6.11 -8.95 -4.22
C VAL A 117 -5.43 -10.24 -4.68
N ARG A 118 -4.93 -11.03 -3.73
CA ARG A 118 -4.43 -12.39 -3.92
C ARG A 118 -5.18 -13.37 -3.02
#